data_AF-A0A672UCF3-F1
#
_entry.id   AF-A0A672UCF3-F1
#
_cell.length_a   1.000
_cell.length_b   1.000
_cell.length_c   1.000
_cell.angle_alpha   90.00
_cell.angle_beta   90.00
_cell.angle_gamma   90.00
#
_symmetry.space_group_name_H-M   'P 1'
#
loop_
_entity.id
_entity.type
_entity.pdbx_description
1 polymer ?
#
loop_
_entity_poly.entity_id
_entity_poly.type
_entity_poly.pdbx_seq_one_letter_code
_entity_poly.pdbx_strand_id
1 'polypeptide(L)'
;PGCCLCIWKNQFPQSSVSAGFKPPELPVLERKNWLIYLLYVRRDYEECKALIKEQLQESHGLCEYAVYVQALIFRLEGKIQESLELFQTCSILNPRSTDNLKQVARSFLLGKHKAAIEVYNEAAKLDEKDWVTSLCSSSCHFIV
;
A
#
# COMPACT_ATOMS: atom_id res chain seq x y z
N PRO A 1 -15.37 -13.19 -27.94
CA PRO A 1 -14.03 -13.25 -27.31
C PRO A 1 -13.01 -12.47 -28.15
N GLY A 2 -12.97 -11.15 -27.97
CA GLY A 2 -11.99 -10.26 -28.58
C GLY A 2 -11.30 -9.48 -27.46
N CYS A 3 -10.01 -9.74 -27.25
CA CYS A 3 -9.21 -9.02 -26.25
C CYS A 3 -9.12 -7.53 -26.62
N CYS A 4 -9.41 -6.64 -25.66
CA CYS A 4 -9.33 -5.18 -25.75
C CYS A 4 -7.94 -4.60 -26.12
N LEU A 5 -6.95 -5.44 -26.44
CA LEU A 5 -5.57 -5.05 -26.74
C LEU A 5 -5.37 -4.48 -28.16
N CYS A 6 -6.35 -4.57 -29.05
CA CYS A 6 -6.19 -4.15 -30.45
C CYS A 6 -6.54 -2.68 -30.72
N ILE A 7 -7.19 -1.96 -29.79
CA ILE A 7 -7.65 -0.57 -30.02
C ILE A 7 -6.58 0.47 -29.63
N TRP A 8 -5.55 0.06 -28.87
CA TRP A 8 -4.49 0.94 -28.35
C TRP A 8 -3.32 1.20 -29.31
N LYS A 9 -3.51 1.06 -30.64
CA LYS A 9 -2.43 1.25 -31.63
C LYS A 9 -2.49 2.53 -32.47
N ASN A 10 -3.57 3.34 -32.38
CA ASN A 10 -3.79 4.41 -33.35
C ASN A 10 -3.80 5.85 -32.81
N GLN A 11 -3.24 6.12 -31.62
CA GLN A 11 -3.25 7.47 -31.03
C GLN A 11 -1.87 7.99 -30.59
N PHE A 12 -0.80 7.70 -31.33
CA PHE A 12 0.49 8.37 -31.13
C PHE A 12 1.07 8.84 -32.47
N PRO A 13 1.45 10.13 -32.60
CA PRO A 13 2.04 10.65 -33.83
C PRO A 13 3.38 9.98 -34.08
N GLN A 14 3.61 9.56 -35.33
CA GLN A 14 4.86 8.95 -35.75
C GLN A 14 5.98 10.00 -35.77
N SER A 15 6.97 9.85 -34.90
CA SER A 15 8.25 10.56 -35.04
C SER A 15 9.41 9.58 -34.85
N SER A 16 10.04 9.27 -35.99
CA SER A 16 11.42 8.80 -36.22
C SER A 16 12.06 7.88 -35.17
N VAL A 17 12.26 6.63 -35.59
CA VAL A 17 13.10 5.63 -34.94
C VAL A 17 14.56 6.12 -34.86
N SER A 18 15.09 6.30 -33.65
CA SER A 18 16.54 6.30 -33.39
C SER A 18 16.86 6.07 -31.90
N ALA A 19 17.85 5.20 -31.66
CA ALA A 19 18.53 4.90 -30.40
C ALA A 19 17.74 4.07 -29.35
N GLY A 20 18.40 3.03 -28.83
CA GLY A 20 17.82 1.98 -27.99
C GLY A 20 16.98 2.50 -26.83
N PHE A 21 15.71 2.07 -26.81
CA PHE A 21 14.81 2.29 -25.70
C PHE A 21 15.30 1.47 -24.51
N LYS A 22 16.22 2.01 -23.72
CA LYS A 22 16.43 1.53 -22.36
C LYS A 22 15.16 1.91 -21.61
N PRO A 23 14.37 0.94 -21.12
CA PRO A 23 13.23 1.27 -20.27
C PRO A 23 13.75 2.15 -19.12
N PRO A 24 13.03 3.21 -18.74
CA PRO A 24 13.45 4.05 -17.63
C PRO A 24 13.67 3.14 -16.42
N GLU A 25 14.89 3.19 -15.86
CA GLU A 25 15.19 2.42 -14.66
C GLU A 25 14.30 2.96 -13.53
N LEU A 26 13.41 2.10 -13.04
CA LEU A 26 12.57 2.45 -11.90
C LEU A 26 13.46 2.82 -10.71
N PRO A 27 13.03 3.79 -9.88
CA PRO A 27 13.72 4.10 -8.63
C PRO A 27 14.00 2.82 -7.85
N VAL A 28 15.16 2.74 -7.19
CA VAL A 28 15.58 1.55 -6.43
C VAL A 28 14.48 1.10 -5.46
N LEU A 29 13.74 2.08 -4.90
CA LEU A 29 12.61 1.89 -4.01
C LEU A 29 11.45 1.07 -4.60
N GLU A 30 11.20 1.17 -5.90
CA GLU A 30 10.03 0.58 -6.56
C GLU A 30 10.34 -0.63 -7.43
N ARG A 31 11.62 -0.89 -7.68
CA ARG A 31 12.11 -1.91 -8.61
C ARG A 31 11.56 -3.32 -8.35
N LYS A 32 11.40 -3.71 -7.07
CA LYS A 32 10.92 -5.04 -6.66
C LYS A 32 9.44 -5.05 -6.21
N ASN A 33 8.72 -3.92 -6.30
CA ASN A 33 7.33 -3.83 -5.80
C ASN A 33 6.37 -4.79 -6.51
N TRP A 34 6.53 -4.99 -7.82
CA TRP A 34 5.72 -5.92 -8.61
C TRP A 34 5.90 -7.38 -8.13
N LEU A 35 7.13 -7.74 -7.73
CA LEU A 35 7.44 -9.09 -7.28
C LEU A 35 6.89 -9.34 -5.87
N ILE A 36 7.04 -8.33 -4.98
CA ILE A 36 6.38 -8.33 -3.66
C ILE A 36 4.87 -8.54 -3.82
N TYR A 37 4.23 -7.79 -4.73
CA TYR A 37 2.79 -7.94 -4.99
C TYR A 37 2.43 -9.35 -5.46
N LEU A 38 3.18 -9.89 -6.42
CA LEU A 38 2.93 -11.22 -6.97
C LEU A 38 3.01 -12.32 -5.89
N LEU A 39 4.04 -12.29 -5.06
CA LEU A 39 4.22 -13.25 -3.95
C LEU A 39 3.09 -13.11 -2.92
N TYR A 40 2.72 -11.87 -2.58
CA TYR A 40 1.61 -11.61 -1.68
C TYR A 40 0.27 -12.18 -2.19
N VAL A 41 -0.05 -11.98 -3.47
CA VAL A 41 -1.29 -12.51 -4.07
C VAL A 41 -1.30 -14.03 -4.14
N ARG A 42 -0.14 -14.66 -4.40
CA ARG A 42 0.04 -16.11 -4.35
C ARG A 42 -0.04 -16.71 -2.95
N ARG A 43 0.05 -15.86 -1.91
CA ARG A 43 0.16 -16.22 -0.48
C ARG A 43 1.46 -16.93 -0.11
N ASP A 44 2.50 -16.76 -0.92
CA ASP A 44 3.85 -17.23 -0.62
C ASP A 44 4.53 -16.25 0.35
N TYR A 45 4.07 -16.23 1.61
CA TYR A 45 4.47 -15.21 2.58
C TYR A 45 5.93 -15.34 3.04
N GLU A 46 6.49 -16.55 3.08
CA GLU A 46 7.88 -16.75 3.50
C GLU A 46 8.86 -16.12 2.50
N GLU A 47 8.67 -16.40 1.21
CA GLU A 47 9.49 -15.81 0.15
C GLU A 47 9.24 -14.29 0.03
N CYS A 48 7.98 -13.86 0.21
CA CYS A 48 7.64 -12.44 0.27
C CYS A 48 8.39 -11.71 1.39
N LYS A 49 8.46 -12.29 2.60
CA LYS A 49 9.18 -11.70 3.75
C LYS A 49 10.69 -11.63 3.48
N ALA A 50 11.28 -12.66 2.87
CA ALA A 50 12.70 -12.65 2.51
C ALA A 50 13.02 -11.52 1.52
N LEU A 51 12.21 -11.38 0.47
CA LEU A 51 12.36 -10.33 -0.54
C LEU A 51 12.17 -8.92 0.04
N ILE A 52 11.17 -8.74 0.92
CA ILE A 52 10.94 -7.48 1.63
C ILE A 52 12.17 -7.10 2.47
N LYS A 53 12.75 -8.06 3.19
CA LYS A 53 13.94 -7.81 4.03
C LYS A 53 15.12 -7.33 3.19
N GLU A 54 15.37 -7.96 2.06
CA GLU A 54 16.41 -7.55 1.10
C GLU A 54 16.13 -6.13 0.56
N GLN A 55 14.90 -5.86 0.14
CA GLN A 55 14.49 -4.54 -0.36
C GLN A 55 14.63 -3.44 0.70
N LEU A 56 14.29 -3.73 1.96
CA LEU A 56 14.43 -2.78 3.07
C LEU A 56 15.90 -2.55 3.44
N GLN A 57 16.77 -3.56 3.30
CA GLN A 57 18.21 -3.40 3.48
C GLN A 57 18.83 -2.51 2.40
N GLU A 58 18.44 -2.70 1.13
CA GLU A 58 18.89 -1.86 0.01
C GLU A 58 18.36 -0.41 0.10
N SER A 59 17.13 -0.24 0.60
CA SER A 59 16.47 1.07 0.69
C SER A 59 16.62 1.79 2.03
N HIS A 60 17.41 1.25 2.96
CA HIS A 60 17.54 1.77 4.33
C HIS A 60 16.19 1.98 5.04
N GLY A 61 15.21 1.11 4.76
CA GLY A 61 13.87 1.16 5.36
C GLY A 61 12.94 2.25 4.79
N LEU A 62 13.32 2.92 3.71
CA LEU A 62 12.52 4.01 3.11
C LEU A 62 11.46 3.52 2.12
N CYS A 63 11.48 2.23 1.75
CA CYS A 63 10.50 1.67 0.82
C CYS A 63 9.13 1.49 1.49
N GLU A 64 8.25 2.48 1.33
CA GLU A 64 6.87 2.49 1.86
C GLU A 64 6.10 1.21 1.50
N TYR A 65 6.16 0.78 0.24
CA TYR A 65 5.40 -0.37 -0.24
C TYR A 65 5.84 -1.69 0.42
N ALA A 66 7.14 -1.88 0.62
CA ALA A 66 7.66 -3.07 1.28
C ALA A 66 7.22 -3.14 2.75
N VAL A 67 7.28 -2.00 3.47
CA VAL A 67 6.77 -1.90 4.85
C VAL A 67 5.27 -2.16 4.90
N TYR A 68 4.50 -1.61 3.95
CA TYR A 68 3.06 -1.79 3.85
C TYR A 68 2.66 -3.27 3.68
N VAL A 69 3.30 -3.98 2.75
CA VAL A 69 3.01 -5.41 2.53
C VAL A 69 3.45 -6.26 3.73
N GLN A 70 4.57 -5.92 4.37
CA GLN A 70 4.99 -6.60 5.60
C GLN A 70 3.95 -6.46 6.71
N ALA A 71 3.41 -5.25 6.89
CA ALA A 71 2.36 -4.98 7.87
C ALA A 71 1.10 -5.81 7.59
N LEU A 72 0.72 -5.98 6.32
CA LEU A 72 -0.40 -6.85 5.91
C LEU A 72 -0.15 -8.32 6.28
N ILE A 73 1.05 -8.83 6.01
CA ILE A 73 1.42 -10.22 6.33
C ILE A 73 1.38 -10.45 7.85
N PHE A 74 1.96 -9.55 8.65
CA PHE A 74 1.93 -9.67 10.11
C PHE A 74 0.51 -9.65 10.68
N ARG A 75 -0.39 -8.85 10.09
CA ARG A 75 -1.80 -8.88 10.47
C ARG A 75 -2.44 -10.24 10.20
N LEU A 76 -2.12 -10.87 9.08
CA LEU A 76 -2.62 -12.21 8.73
C LEU A 76 -2.03 -13.30 9.65
N GLU A 77 -0.80 -13.13 10.11
CA GLU A 77 -0.17 -14.00 11.12
C GLU A 77 -0.72 -13.81 12.54
N GLY A 78 -1.60 -12.82 12.76
CA GLY A 78 -2.15 -12.48 14.09
C GLY A 78 -1.25 -11.58 14.93
N LYS A 79 -0.13 -11.11 14.37
CA LYS A 79 0.81 -10.15 15.01
C LYS A 79 0.31 -8.72 14.84
N ILE A 80 -0.81 -8.42 15.49
CA ILE A 80 -1.52 -7.15 15.33
C ILE A 80 -0.67 -5.95 15.77
N GLN A 81 0.06 -6.09 16.88
CA GLN A 81 0.86 -4.99 17.44
C GLN A 81 2.03 -4.63 16.52
N GLU A 82 2.79 -5.62 16.03
CA GLU A 82 3.89 -5.40 15.08
C GLU A 82 3.36 -4.83 13.75
N SER A 83 2.21 -5.32 13.29
CA SER A 83 1.53 -4.78 12.10
C SER A 83 1.17 -3.30 12.25
N LEU A 84 0.65 -2.91 13.42
CA LEU A 84 0.29 -1.51 13.72
C LEU A 84 1.52 -0.59 13.67
N GLU A 85 2.64 -1.00 14.26
CA GLU A 85 3.89 -0.21 14.27
C GLU A 85 4.43 0.01 12.85
N LEU A 86 4.35 -1.00 11.99
CA LEU A 86 4.72 -0.88 10.58
C LEU A 86 3.77 0.07 9.83
N PHE A 87 2.46 -0.01 10.04
CA PHE A 87 1.52 0.94 9.41
C PHE A 87 1.69 2.38 9.90
N GLN A 88 2.06 2.58 11.16
CA GLN A 88 2.43 3.91 11.67
C GLN A 88 3.68 4.43 10.97
N THR A 89 4.68 3.56 10.74
CA THR A 89 5.86 3.91 9.96
C THR A 89 5.50 4.30 8.52
N CYS A 90 4.60 3.56 7.85
CA CYS A 90 4.09 3.95 6.53
C CYS A 90 3.43 5.34 6.53
N SER A 91 2.70 5.67 7.60
CA SER A 91 2.06 6.99 7.75
C SER A 91 3.07 8.11 7.97
N ILE A 92 4.24 7.82 8.57
CA ILE A 92 5.35 8.77 8.69
C ILE A 92 6.08 8.95 7.36
N LEU A 93 6.31 7.85 6.62
CA LEU A 93 6.94 7.89 5.29
C LEU A 93 6.11 8.68 4.28
N ASN A 94 4.78 8.51 4.33
CA ASN A 94 3.86 9.20 3.43
C ASN A 94 2.61 9.70 4.19
N PRO A 95 2.70 10.89 4.82
CA PRO A 95 1.64 11.44 5.66
C PRO A 95 0.41 11.94 4.88
N ARG A 96 0.52 12.05 3.55
CA ARG A 96 -0.60 12.46 2.69
C ARG A 96 -1.39 11.28 2.12
N SER A 97 -0.91 10.05 2.31
CA SER A 97 -1.59 8.85 1.85
C SER A 97 -2.77 8.50 2.77
N THR A 98 -3.99 8.67 2.26
CA THR A 98 -5.21 8.29 2.98
C THR A 98 -5.31 6.79 3.18
N ASP A 99 -4.79 5.99 2.25
CA ASP A 99 -4.74 4.52 2.36
C ASP A 99 -3.93 4.05 3.57
N ASN A 100 -2.80 4.70 3.88
CA ASN A 100 -1.99 4.36 5.04
C ASN A 100 -2.74 4.62 6.35
N LEU A 101 -3.36 5.80 6.46
CA LEU A 101 -4.17 6.16 7.63
C LEU A 101 -5.35 5.21 7.81
N LYS A 102 -6.02 4.80 6.73
CA LYS A 102 -7.09 3.80 6.77
C LYS A 102 -6.59 2.46 7.33
N GLN A 103 -5.37 2.01 6.97
CA GLN A 103 -4.83 0.77 7.54
C GLN A 103 -4.49 0.91 9.02
N VAL A 104 -3.94 2.06 9.45
CA VAL A 104 -3.71 2.34 10.88
C VAL A 104 -5.03 2.30 11.66
N ALA A 105 -6.04 3.02 11.17
CA ALA A 105 -7.36 3.05 11.80
C ALA A 105 -8.01 1.65 11.86
N ARG A 106 -7.86 0.85 10.80
CA ARG A 106 -8.32 -0.54 10.76
C ARG A 106 -7.64 -1.42 11.81
N SER A 107 -6.36 -1.20 12.06
CA SER A 107 -5.63 -1.93 13.11
C SER A 107 -6.11 -1.57 14.52
N PHE A 108 -6.60 -0.33 14.74
CA PHE A 108 -7.20 0.08 16.01
C PHE A 108 -8.61 -0.47 16.28
N LEU A 109 -9.30 -1.01 15.26
CA LEU A 109 -10.62 -1.61 15.43
C LEU A 109 -10.64 -2.83 16.36
N LEU A 110 -9.47 -3.38 16.71
CA LEU A 110 -9.30 -4.56 17.55
C LEU A 110 -9.38 -4.25 19.06
N GLY A 111 -10.18 -3.25 19.44
CA GLY A 111 -10.46 -2.89 20.84
C GLY A 111 -10.15 -1.44 21.22
N LYS A 112 -9.64 -0.61 20.30
CA LYS A 112 -9.37 0.82 20.53
C LYS A 112 -10.21 1.70 19.60
N HIS A 113 -11.54 1.56 19.67
CA HIS A 113 -12.47 2.26 18.77
C HIS A 113 -12.35 3.79 18.83
N LYS A 114 -12.07 4.39 20.00
CA LYS A 114 -11.86 5.85 20.13
C LYS A 114 -10.65 6.34 19.33
N ALA A 115 -9.52 5.64 19.42
CA ALA A 115 -8.32 5.96 18.64
C ALA A 115 -8.56 5.74 17.14
N ALA A 116 -9.33 4.71 16.76
CA ALA A 116 -9.70 4.49 15.36
C ALA A 116 -10.51 5.66 14.79
N ILE A 117 -11.46 6.23 15.55
CA ILE A 117 -12.25 7.40 15.14
C ILE A 117 -11.35 8.61 14.89
N GLU A 118 -10.40 8.89 15.79
CA GLU A 118 -9.46 10.01 15.63
C GLU A 118 -8.66 9.89 14.33
N VAL A 119 -8.11 8.70 14.05
CA VAL A 119 -7.35 8.46 12.80
C VAL A 119 -8.24 8.54 11.56
N TYR A 120 -9.49 8.04 11.62
CA TYR A 120 -10.43 8.19 10.51
C TYR A 120 -10.83 9.65 10.27
N ASN A 121 -10.93 10.47 11.32
CA ASN A 121 -11.18 11.91 11.19
C ASN A 121 -9.99 12.62 10.51
N GLU A 122 -8.75 12.26 10.84
CA GLU A 122 -7.58 12.78 10.12
C GLU A 122 -7.57 12.34 8.66
N ALA A 123 -7.94 11.09 8.36
CA ALA A 123 -8.07 10.61 6.98
C ALA A 123 -9.16 11.37 6.21
N ALA A 124 -10.30 11.67 6.85
CA ALA A 124 -11.40 12.41 6.25
C ALA A 124 -11.04 13.88 5.92
N LYS A 125 -10.10 14.49 6.66
CA LYS A 125 -9.57 15.83 6.33
C LYS A 125 -8.76 15.84 5.03
N LEU A 126 -8.14 14.72 4.69
CA LEU A 126 -7.33 14.58 3.47
C LEU A 126 -8.18 14.20 2.26
N ASP A 127 -9.17 13.32 2.45
CA ASP A 127 -10.15 12.95 1.41
C ASP A 127 -11.56 12.81 2.01
N GLU A 128 -12.36 13.85 1.77
CA GLU A 128 -13.74 13.95 2.27
C GLU A 128 -14.71 13.03 1.50
N LYS A 129 -14.33 12.52 0.31
CA LYS A 129 -15.22 11.72 -0.56
C LYS A 129 -15.14 10.21 -0.32
N ASP A 130 -14.23 9.74 0.54
CA ASP A 130 -14.07 8.33 0.83
C ASP A 130 -15.23 7.77 1.67
N TRP A 131 -16.21 7.15 1.00
CA TRP A 131 -17.35 6.50 1.65
C TRP A 131 -16.92 5.41 2.65
N VAL A 132 -15.78 4.76 2.44
CA VAL A 132 -15.22 3.73 3.33
C VAL A 132 -14.84 4.33 4.68
N THR A 133 -14.21 5.52 4.67
CA THR A 133 -13.82 6.25 5.89
C THR A 133 -15.07 6.62 6.69
N SER A 134 -16.11 7.13 6.01
CA SER A 134 -17.39 7.47 6.64
C SER A 134 -18.06 6.24 7.26
N LEU A 135 -18.20 5.15 6.51
CA LEU A 135 -18.83 3.91 6.98
C LEU A 135 -18.09 3.30 8.18
N CYS A 136 -16.75 3.24 8.13
CA CYS A 136 -15.94 2.73 9.22
C CYS A 136 -16.03 3.63 10.46
N SER A 137 -16.01 4.95 10.30
CA SER A 137 -16.17 5.89 11.42
C SER A 137 -17.55 5.77 12.07
N SER A 138 -18.62 5.68 11.28
CA SER A 138 -19.98 5.44 11.77
C SER A 138 -20.11 4.12 12.52
N SER A 139 -19.48 3.05 12.00
CA SER A 139 -19.46 1.74 12.66
C SER A 139 -18.73 1.81 14.01
N CYS A 140 -17.61 2.54 14.08
CA CYS A 140 -16.92 2.78 15.36
C CYS A 140 -17.78 3.57 16.34
N HIS A 141 -18.48 4.61 15.86
CA HIS A 141 -19.34 5.45 16.70
C HIS A 141 -20.53 4.67 17.27
N PHE A 142 -21.05 3.68 16.53
CA PHE A 142 -22.14 2.83 17.02
C PHE A 142 -21.70 1.84 18.11
N ILE A 143 -20.43 1.42 18.09
CA ILE A 143 -19.88 0.45 19.06
C ILE A 143 -19.43 1.11 20.38
N VAL A 144 -19.10 2.41 20.35
CA VAL A 144 -18.65 3.21 21.50
C VAL A 144 -19.85 3.79 22.26
#